data_AF-E1NUC5-F1
#
_entry.id   AF-E1NUC5-F1
#
_cell.length_a   1.000
_cell.length_b   1.000
_cell.length_c   1.000
_cell.angle_alpha   90.00
_cell.angle_beta   90.00
_cell.angle_gamma   90.00
#
_symmetry.space_group_name_H-M   'P 1'
#
loop_
_entity.id
_entity.type
_entity.pdbx_description
1 polymer ?
#
loop_
_entity_poly.entity_id
_entity_poly.type
_entity_poly.pdbx_seq_one_letter_code
_entity_poly.pdbx_strand_id
1 'polypeptide(L)'
;MKKINLSIIAFISSLLLILAVNTKRVSADDNSIMTLGVSLTPNQKKGTINTLNRANNGENCKIVTISGKDLVKYLNPTGANFNNNSGVWSSALIQRQGNGNGINVHILPYNGHNNITTITTNQYKNAAITAGISDANIYVTSAIPIDGSGALAGVYAAYAKNGIHLNQEQINAAQQEINTLSNITQQTKIKRLF
;
A
#
# COMPACT_ATOMS: atom_id res chain seq x y z
N MET A 1 24.11 51.92 -54.10
CA MET A 1 23.01 51.34 -53.30
C MET A 1 23.55 50.15 -52.49
N LYS A 2 23.17 50.04 -51.20
CA LYS A 2 23.15 48.86 -50.30
C LYS A 2 24.47 48.09 -50.03
N LYS A 3 25.06 48.20 -48.82
CA LYS A 3 24.82 47.44 -47.56
C LYS A 3 25.40 46.01 -47.55
N ILE A 4 26.47 45.85 -46.75
CA ILE A 4 26.98 44.73 -45.90
C ILE A 4 26.30 43.35 -46.06
N ASN A 5 27.07 42.26 -46.06
CA ASN A 5 26.92 41.20 -45.04
C ASN A 5 28.07 40.17 -44.95
N LEU A 6 28.41 39.93 -43.69
CA LEU A 6 29.30 38.95 -43.09
C LEU A 6 28.67 37.55 -43.17
N SER A 7 29.42 36.52 -43.57
CA SER A 7 29.08 35.12 -43.25
C SER A 7 30.35 34.29 -43.14
N ILE A 8 30.83 34.23 -41.90
CA ILE A 8 31.82 33.30 -41.38
C ILE A 8 31.04 32.10 -40.80
N ILE A 9 31.64 30.92 -40.86
CA ILE A 9 31.26 29.64 -40.23
C ILE A 9 30.38 28.72 -41.09
N ALA A 10 31.06 27.95 -41.93
CA ALA A 10 30.75 26.56 -42.15
C ALA A 10 32.02 25.74 -41.86
N PHE A 11 32.22 25.29 -40.62
CA PHE A 11 32.95 24.04 -40.41
C PHE A 11 32.40 23.30 -39.18
N ILE A 12 31.87 22.14 -39.52
CA ILE A 12 31.32 21.08 -38.70
C ILE A 12 32.39 20.51 -37.78
N SER A 13 32.08 20.40 -36.49
CA SER A 13 32.56 19.33 -35.59
C SER A 13 31.71 19.40 -34.32
N SER A 14 30.44 18.99 -34.38
CA SER A 14 30.06 17.60 -34.12
C SER A 14 30.81 16.99 -32.92
N LEU A 15 30.51 17.49 -31.72
CA LEU A 15 30.48 16.64 -30.55
C LEU A 15 29.38 17.11 -29.60
N LEU A 16 28.12 16.94 -30.03
CA LEU A 16 27.04 16.77 -29.06
C LEU A 16 27.26 15.41 -28.39
N LEU A 17 27.87 15.44 -27.21
CA LEU A 17 27.84 14.33 -26.29
C LEU A 17 26.38 14.19 -25.82
N ILE A 18 25.62 13.38 -26.54
CA ILE A 18 24.31 12.92 -26.07
C ILE A 18 24.62 12.03 -24.88
N LEU A 19 24.59 12.59 -23.67
CA LEU A 19 24.40 11.79 -22.48
C LEU A 19 23.01 11.18 -22.62
N ALA A 20 22.99 9.94 -23.10
CA ALA A 20 21.86 9.04 -22.93
C ALA A 20 21.67 8.87 -21.42
N VAL A 21 20.90 9.78 -20.83
CA VAL A 21 20.38 9.62 -19.48
C VAL A 21 19.51 8.38 -19.57
N ASN A 22 20.04 7.26 -19.10
CA ASN A 22 19.27 6.04 -18.89
C ASN A 22 18.26 6.35 -17.79
N THR A 23 17.18 7.04 -18.16
CA THR A 23 15.98 7.08 -17.33
C THR A 23 15.50 5.63 -17.32
N LYS A 24 15.77 4.92 -16.22
CA LYS A 24 14.99 3.73 -15.92
C LYS A 24 13.55 4.21 -15.93
N ARG A 25 12.83 3.90 -17.02
CA ARG A 25 11.39 4.00 -17.04
C ARG A 25 10.93 2.99 -16.00
N VAL A 26 10.70 3.46 -14.78
CA VAL A 26 9.93 2.71 -13.80
C VAL A 26 8.59 2.49 -14.49
N SER A 27 8.34 1.24 -14.87
CA SER A 27 7.04 0.85 -15.40
C SER A 27 6.01 1.23 -14.35
N ALA A 28 4.95 1.94 -14.75
CA ALA A 28 3.87 2.34 -13.83
C ALA A 28 3.24 1.13 -13.10
N ASP A 29 3.43 -0.09 -13.64
CA ASP A 29 2.95 -1.35 -13.06
C ASP A 29 3.62 -1.73 -11.72
N ASP A 30 4.77 -1.16 -11.38
CA ASP A 30 5.53 -1.48 -10.15
C ASP A 30 5.20 -0.58 -8.94
N ASN A 31 4.44 0.49 -9.14
CA ASN A 31 4.19 1.48 -8.08
C ASN A 31 2.89 1.24 -7.30
N SER A 32 1.97 0.44 -7.83
CA SER A 32 0.64 0.23 -7.26
C SER A 32 0.30 -1.25 -7.15
N ILE A 33 -0.13 -1.68 -5.96
CA ILE A 33 -0.58 -3.06 -5.69
C ILE A 33 -2.02 -3.02 -5.18
N MET A 34 -2.91 -3.72 -5.88
CA MET A 34 -4.27 -3.96 -5.43
C MET A 34 -4.39 -5.36 -4.84
N THR A 35 -4.91 -5.45 -3.63
CA THR A 35 -5.18 -6.70 -2.91
C THR A 35 -6.67 -6.96 -2.88
N LEU A 36 -7.09 -8.15 -3.31
CA LEU A 36 -8.49 -8.55 -3.43
C LEU A 36 -8.76 -9.80 -2.58
N GLY A 37 -9.82 -9.76 -1.78
CA GLY A 37 -10.24 -10.93 -1.00
C GLY A 37 -10.80 -12.05 -1.88
N VAL A 38 -10.47 -13.31 -1.56
CA VAL A 38 -10.98 -14.50 -2.27
C VAL A 38 -12.49 -14.71 -2.14
N SER A 39 -13.13 -14.15 -1.11
CA SER A 39 -14.55 -14.39 -0.83
C SER A 39 -15.50 -13.44 -1.56
N LEU A 40 -14.95 -12.50 -2.34
CA LEU A 40 -15.72 -11.62 -3.21
C LEU A 40 -16.42 -12.44 -4.30
N THR A 41 -17.74 -12.28 -4.44
CA THR A 41 -18.46 -12.75 -5.62
C THR A 41 -17.98 -12.00 -6.87
N PRO A 42 -18.24 -12.50 -8.10
CA PRO A 42 -17.84 -11.81 -9.32
C PRO A 42 -18.30 -10.34 -9.39
N ASN A 43 -19.54 -10.06 -8.97
CA ASN A 43 -20.10 -8.72 -8.92
C ASN A 43 -19.42 -7.85 -7.86
N GLN A 44 -19.19 -8.40 -6.66
CA GLN A 44 -18.49 -7.70 -5.60
C GLN A 44 -17.05 -7.38 -5.99
N LYS A 45 -16.34 -8.33 -6.62
CA LYS A 45 -14.98 -8.14 -7.13
C LYS A 45 -14.94 -6.98 -8.13
N LYS A 46 -15.86 -6.94 -9.09
CA LYS A 46 -15.97 -5.84 -10.05
C LYS A 46 -16.23 -4.51 -9.35
N GLY A 47 -17.17 -4.46 -8.40
CA GLY A 47 -17.47 -3.27 -7.62
C GLY A 47 -16.25 -2.77 -6.82
N THR A 48 -15.54 -3.68 -6.16
CA THR A 48 -14.34 -3.36 -5.37
C THR A 48 -13.23 -2.80 -6.24
N ILE A 49 -12.95 -3.43 -7.39
CA ILE A 49 -11.98 -2.94 -8.37
C ILE A 49 -12.36 -1.54 -8.84
N ASN A 50 -13.64 -1.30 -9.18
CA ASN A 50 -14.10 0.01 -9.61
C ASN A 50 -13.90 1.08 -8.53
N THR A 51 -14.23 0.77 -7.27
CA THR A 51 -14.05 1.69 -6.14
C THR A 51 -12.57 2.05 -5.95
N LEU A 52 -11.68 1.06 -6.00
CA LEU A 52 -10.24 1.28 -5.83
C LEU A 52 -9.61 1.98 -7.04
N ASN A 53 -10.00 1.64 -8.28
CA ASN A 53 -9.48 2.29 -9.48
C ASN A 53 -9.87 3.77 -9.60
N ARG A 54 -11.05 4.15 -9.07
CA ARG A 54 -11.43 5.57 -8.97
C ARG A 54 -10.48 6.37 -8.08
N ALA A 55 -9.91 5.74 -7.05
CA ALA A 55 -8.88 6.36 -6.22
C ALA A 55 -7.49 6.31 -6.86
N ASN A 56 -7.22 5.29 -7.68
CA ASN A 56 -5.96 5.14 -8.42
C ASN A 56 -5.85 5.99 -9.70
N ASN A 57 -6.83 6.85 -9.98
CA ASN A 57 -6.93 7.58 -11.27
C ASN A 57 -6.84 6.68 -12.52
N GLY A 58 -7.25 5.40 -12.40
CA GLY A 58 -7.17 4.43 -13.49
C GLY A 58 -5.76 3.93 -13.83
N GLU A 59 -4.75 4.19 -13.00
CA GLU A 59 -3.41 3.63 -13.20
C GLU A 59 -3.44 2.09 -13.14
N ASN A 60 -2.57 1.44 -13.92
CA ASN A 60 -2.38 0.00 -13.83
C ASN A 60 -1.82 -0.37 -12.46
N CYS A 61 -2.24 -1.51 -11.94
CA CYS A 61 -1.76 -2.01 -10.67
C CYS A 61 -1.66 -3.52 -10.68
N LYS A 62 -0.68 -4.05 -9.95
CA LYS A 62 -0.52 -5.48 -9.74
C LYS A 62 -1.60 -5.99 -8.81
N ILE A 63 -2.35 -7.00 -9.27
CA ILE A 63 -3.40 -7.62 -8.46
C ILE A 63 -2.83 -8.80 -7.66
N VAL A 64 -3.08 -8.81 -6.36
CA VAL A 64 -2.75 -9.89 -5.43
C VAL A 64 -4.04 -10.36 -4.76
N THR A 65 -4.21 -11.66 -4.61
CA THR A 65 -5.38 -12.22 -3.93
C THR A 65 -5.03 -12.57 -2.48
N ILE A 66 -5.95 -12.28 -1.57
CA ILE A 66 -5.83 -12.52 -0.12
C ILE A 66 -6.86 -13.55 0.30
N SER A 67 -6.38 -14.62 0.93
CA SER A 67 -7.15 -15.78 1.38
C SER A 67 -7.13 -15.91 2.91
N GLY A 68 -7.94 -16.83 3.46
CA GLY A 68 -7.88 -17.17 4.89
C GLY A 68 -6.49 -17.62 5.33
N LYS A 69 -5.70 -18.25 4.45
CA LYS A 69 -4.30 -18.62 4.73
C LYS A 69 -3.42 -17.39 4.94
N ASP A 70 -3.67 -16.31 4.20
CA ASP A 70 -2.95 -15.05 4.38
C ASP A 70 -3.34 -14.39 5.70
N LEU A 71 -4.61 -14.47 6.10
CA LEU A 71 -5.04 -14.01 7.43
C LEU A 71 -4.30 -14.76 8.54
N VAL A 72 -4.23 -16.10 8.46
CA VAL A 72 -3.47 -16.93 9.41
C VAL A 72 -2.01 -16.50 9.44
N LYS A 73 -1.39 -16.36 8.27
CA LYS A 73 0.03 -16.03 8.15
C LYS A 73 0.37 -14.67 8.75
N TYR A 74 -0.44 -13.65 8.47
CA TYR A 74 -0.09 -12.27 8.79
C TYR A 74 -0.72 -11.75 10.08
N LEU A 75 -1.86 -12.30 10.53
CA LEU A 75 -2.63 -11.75 11.65
C LEU A 75 -2.70 -12.68 12.88
N ASN A 76 -2.61 -14.01 12.73
CA ASN A 76 -2.59 -14.87 13.92
C ASN A 76 -1.38 -14.66 14.85
N PRO A 77 -0.16 -14.32 14.34
CA PRO A 77 0.95 -13.97 15.22
C PRO A 77 0.66 -12.79 16.15
N THR A 78 -0.30 -11.92 15.80
CA THR A 78 -0.71 -10.78 16.62
C THR A 78 -1.86 -11.10 17.58
N GLY A 79 -2.21 -12.38 17.76
CA GLY A 79 -3.28 -12.84 18.63
C GLY A 79 -4.67 -12.91 17.98
N ALA A 80 -4.77 -12.72 16.66
CA ALA A 80 -6.02 -12.98 15.94
C ALA A 80 -6.26 -14.49 15.80
N ASN A 81 -7.52 -14.89 15.63
CA ASN A 81 -7.93 -16.28 15.57
C ASN A 81 -8.59 -16.60 14.21
N PHE A 82 -7.83 -16.47 13.13
CA PHE A 82 -8.26 -16.89 11.79
C PHE A 82 -7.88 -18.34 11.49
N ASN A 83 -8.55 -18.92 10.51
CA ASN A 83 -8.21 -20.23 9.94
C ASN A 83 -8.16 -20.16 8.41
N ASN A 84 -7.71 -21.24 7.76
CA ASN A 84 -7.53 -21.27 6.30
C ASN A 84 -8.83 -21.06 5.51
N ASN A 85 -9.99 -21.28 6.13
CA ASN A 85 -11.32 -21.12 5.54
C ASN A 85 -11.98 -19.79 5.93
N SER A 86 -11.30 -18.94 6.71
CA SER A 86 -11.80 -17.60 7.04
C SER A 86 -12.06 -16.81 5.77
N GLY A 87 -13.26 -16.22 5.69
CA GLY A 87 -13.66 -15.43 4.53
C GLY A 87 -12.99 -14.05 4.48
N VAL A 88 -12.71 -13.59 3.27
CA VAL A 88 -11.97 -12.34 3.00
C VAL A 88 -12.75 -11.51 1.99
N TRP A 89 -13.38 -10.43 2.47
CA TRP A 89 -14.18 -9.51 1.64
C TRP A 89 -13.63 -8.08 1.58
N SER A 90 -12.76 -7.70 2.51
CA SER A 90 -12.07 -6.41 2.45
C SER A 90 -10.86 -6.47 1.52
N SER A 91 -10.49 -5.33 0.97
CA SER A 91 -9.49 -5.18 -0.09
C SER A 91 -8.78 -3.85 0.05
N ALA A 92 -7.54 -3.77 -0.41
CA ALA A 92 -6.73 -2.56 -0.33
C ALA A 92 -5.98 -2.27 -1.62
N LEU A 93 -5.83 -1.00 -1.96
CA LEU A 93 -4.89 -0.51 -2.97
C LEU A 93 -3.77 0.24 -2.24
N ILE A 94 -2.54 -0.16 -2.50
CA ILE A 94 -1.33 0.46 -1.97
C ILE A 94 -0.60 1.10 -3.14
N GLN A 95 -0.52 2.43 -3.13
CA GLN A 95 0.15 3.22 -4.16
C GLN A 95 1.35 3.91 -3.53
N ARG A 96 2.56 3.51 -3.93
CA ARG A 96 3.80 4.15 -3.47
C ARG A 96 3.81 5.61 -3.88
N GLN A 97 4.27 6.45 -2.97
CA GLN A 97 4.47 7.88 -3.17
C GLN A 97 5.97 8.19 -3.21
N GLY A 98 6.33 9.40 -3.65
CA GLY A 98 7.70 9.89 -3.52
C GLY A 98 8.11 10.06 -2.05
N ASN A 99 9.41 10.17 -1.80
CA ASN A 99 9.94 10.32 -0.44
C ASN A 99 9.39 11.57 0.27
N GLY A 100 9.07 11.45 1.56
CA GLY A 100 8.62 12.56 2.41
C GLY A 100 7.11 12.81 2.39
N ASN A 101 6.33 11.98 1.69
CA ASN A 101 4.86 12.06 1.67
C ASN A 101 4.23 11.31 2.84
N GLY A 102 4.96 10.39 3.47
CA GLY A 102 4.47 9.56 4.55
C GLY A 102 3.35 8.60 4.11
N ILE A 103 2.71 7.97 5.09
CA ILE A 103 1.57 7.08 4.85
C ILE A 103 0.25 7.81 5.08
N ASN A 104 -0.58 7.79 4.04
CA ASN A 104 -1.95 8.31 4.05
C ASN A 104 -2.92 7.15 3.84
N VAL A 105 -3.91 7.02 4.73
CA VAL A 105 -4.89 5.92 4.66
C VAL A 105 -6.28 6.48 4.48
N HIS A 106 -7.02 5.91 3.53
CA HIS A 106 -8.39 6.28 3.21
C HIS A 106 -9.29 5.04 3.20
N ILE A 107 -10.32 5.05 4.03
CA ILE A 107 -11.38 4.04 3.97
C ILE A 107 -12.46 4.55 3.02
N LEU A 108 -12.60 3.87 1.88
CA LEU A 108 -13.50 4.23 0.80
C LEU A 108 -14.86 3.55 0.95
N PRO A 109 -15.96 4.30 0.79
CA PRO A 109 -17.29 3.73 0.80
C PRO A 109 -17.51 2.83 -0.43
N TYR A 110 -18.09 1.65 -0.21
CA TYR A 110 -18.57 0.75 -1.25
C TYR A 110 -20.07 0.96 -1.43
N ASN A 111 -20.51 1.31 -2.64
CA ASN A 111 -21.91 1.67 -2.93
C ASN A 111 -22.48 2.73 -1.97
N GLY A 112 -21.65 3.69 -1.53
CA GLY A 112 -22.07 4.77 -0.61
C GLY A 112 -21.96 4.45 0.88
N HIS A 113 -21.53 3.24 1.26
CA HIS A 113 -21.43 2.83 2.66
C HIS A 113 -19.99 2.53 3.09
N ASN A 114 -19.59 3.02 4.26
CA ASN A 114 -18.36 2.55 4.91
C ASN A 114 -18.64 1.18 5.54
N ASN A 115 -17.99 0.15 5.00
CA ASN A 115 -18.16 -1.24 5.39
C ASN A 115 -17.03 -1.78 6.28
N ILE A 116 -16.06 -0.95 6.66
CA ILE A 116 -15.00 -1.35 7.61
C ILE A 116 -15.46 -0.99 9.02
N THR A 117 -15.63 -1.99 9.88
CA THR A 117 -16.30 -1.83 11.18
C THR A 117 -15.36 -1.74 12.37
N THR A 118 -14.12 -2.21 12.25
CA THR A 118 -13.21 -2.34 13.41
C THR A 118 -11.85 -1.72 13.15
N ILE A 119 -11.19 -2.09 12.06
CA ILE A 119 -9.82 -1.63 11.79
C ILE A 119 -9.85 -0.18 11.31
N THR A 120 -9.16 0.67 12.05
CA THR A 120 -9.07 2.11 11.82
C THR A 120 -7.98 2.46 10.80
N THR A 121 -8.03 3.67 10.26
CA THR A 121 -6.98 4.23 9.39
C THR A 121 -5.60 4.18 10.05
N ASN A 122 -5.50 4.46 11.35
CA ASN A 122 -4.25 4.40 12.10
C ASN A 122 -3.69 2.97 12.20
N GLN A 123 -4.54 1.96 12.32
CA GLN A 123 -4.08 0.56 12.36
C GLN A 123 -3.52 0.11 11.01
N TYR A 124 -4.16 0.48 9.89
CA TYR A 124 -3.60 0.25 8.56
C TYR A 124 -2.28 1.00 8.36
N LYS A 125 -2.20 2.25 8.84
CA LYS A 125 -0.97 3.04 8.79
C LYS A 125 0.17 2.36 9.54
N ASN A 126 -0.08 1.94 10.78
CA ASN A 126 0.94 1.26 11.59
C ASN A 126 1.36 -0.08 11.00
N ALA A 127 0.42 -0.81 10.39
CA ALA A 127 0.74 -2.03 9.65
C ALA A 127 1.63 -1.76 8.44
N ALA A 128 1.39 -0.66 7.72
CA ALA A 128 2.25 -0.24 6.62
C ALA A 128 3.67 0.15 7.09
N ILE A 129 3.78 0.89 8.20
CA ILE A 129 5.07 1.23 8.82
C ILE A 129 5.82 -0.05 9.22
N THR A 130 5.13 -0.96 9.90
CA THR A 130 5.65 -2.29 10.28
C THR A 130 6.13 -3.06 9.05
N ALA A 131 5.36 -2.98 7.98
CA ALA A 131 5.70 -3.58 6.70
C ALA A 131 6.74 -2.74 5.94
N GLY A 132 7.49 -1.82 6.55
CA GLY A 132 8.57 -1.08 5.89
C GLY A 132 8.13 -0.17 4.75
N ILE A 133 6.85 0.18 4.66
CA ILE A 133 6.32 1.18 3.72
C ILE A 133 6.50 2.54 4.38
N SER A 134 7.29 3.43 3.78
CA SER A 134 7.50 4.79 4.33
C SER A 134 6.55 5.82 3.70
N ASP A 135 6.33 5.71 2.39
CA ASP A 135 5.63 6.71 1.60
C ASP A 135 4.61 6.04 0.68
N ALA A 136 3.33 6.08 1.06
CA ALA A 136 2.27 5.44 0.30
C ALA A 136 0.87 6.01 0.61
N ASN A 137 0.01 6.00 -0.41
CA ASN A 137 -1.43 6.10 -0.23
C ASN A 137 -2.01 4.69 -0.14
N ILE A 138 -2.83 4.45 0.89
CA ILE A 138 -3.49 3.17 1.14
C ILE A 138 -4.99 3.41 1.13
N TYR A 139 -5.65 2.84 0.13
CA TYR A 139 -7.11 2.92 -0.01
C TYR A 139 -7.70 1.58 0.36
N VAL A 140 -8.65 1.57 1.30
CA VAL A 140 -9.27 0.36 1.82
C VAL A 140 -10.76 0.38 1.53
N THR A 141 -11.33 -0.75 1.12
CA THR A 141 -12.78 -0.89 0.99
C THR A 141 -13.23 -2.32 1.27
N SER A 142 -14.53 -2.53 1.43
CA SER A 142 -15.13 -3.85 1.59
C SER A 142 -16.50 -3.91 0.92
N ALA A 143 -16.80 -5.05 0.30
CA ALA A 143 -18.10 -5.28 -0.35
C ALA A 143 -19.24 -5.53 0.66
N ILE A 144 -18.90 -5.92 1.90
CA ILE A 144 -19.85 -6.16 2.99
C ILE A 144 -19.31 -5.59 4.32
N PRO A 145 -20.17 -5.28 5.31
CA PRO A 145 -19.73 -4.90 6.65
C PRO A 145 -18.83 -5.97 7.27
N ILE A 146 -17.57 -5.62 7.57
CA ILE A 146 -16.57 -6.53 8.15
C ILE A 146 -15.48 -5.75 8.89
N ASP A 147 -14.73 -6.45 9.75
CA ASP A 147 -13.67 -5.86 10.58
C ASP A 147 -12.58 -5.13 9.78
N GLY A 148 -12.27 -5.62 8.57
CA GLY A 148 -11.24 -5.09 7.68
C GLY A 148 -10.00 -5.97 7.55
N SER A 149 -9.92 -7.11 8.25
CA SER A 149 -8.71 -7.93 8.37
C SER A 149 -8.11 -8.39 7.04
N GLY A 150 -8.94 -8.64 6.01
CA GLY A 150 -8.49 -8.93 4.64
C GLY A 150 -7.61 -7.84 4.02
N ALA A 151 -8.02 -6.59 4.12
CA ALA A 151 -7.26 -5.44 3.66
C ALA A 151 -5.95 -5.28 4.46
N LEU A 152 -5.98 -5.55 5.76
CA LEU A 152 -4.80 -5.43 6.62
C LEU A 152 -3.73 -6.47 6.25
N ALA A 153 -4.16 -7.73 6.09
CA ALA A 153 -3.32 -8.79 5.54
C ALA A 153 -2.83 -8.46 4.12
N GLY A 154 -3.67 -7.78 3.32
CA GLY A 154 -3.29 -7.24 2.02
C GLY A 154 -2.13 -6.26 2.07
N VAL A 155 -2.13 -5.32 3.03
CA VAL A 155 -1.01 -4.39 3.24
C VAL A 155 0.28 -5.15 3.55
N TYR A 156 0.24 -6.16 4.41
CA TYR A 156 1.41 -7.01 4.69
C TYR A 156 1.86 -7.84 3.48
N ALA A 157 0.91 -8.40 2.73
CA ALA A 157 1.19 -9.21 1.54
C ALA A 157 1.79 -8.39 0.38
N ALA A 158 1.34 -7.14 0.21
CA ALA A 158 1.86 -6.22 -0.80
C ALA A 158 3.35 -5.91 -0.57
N TYR A 159 3.79 -5.90 0.69
CA TYR A 159 5.20 -5.78 1.04
C TYR A 159 6.01 -7.04 0.70
N ALA A 160 5.53 -8.22 1.13
CA ALA A 160 6.26 -9.48 0.93
C ALA A 160 6.55 -9.81 -0.55
N LYS A 161 5.77 -9.26 -1.50
CA LYS A 161 5.96 -9.48 -2.94
C LYS A 161 6.87 -8.46 -3.63
N ASN A 162 7.30 -7.41 -2.95
CA ASN A 162 8.14 -6.34 -3.51
C ASN A 162 9.66 -6.61 -3.40
N GLY A 163 10.06 -7.84 -3.06
CA GLY A 163 11.49 -8.22 -3.06
C GLY A 163 12.30 -7.66 -1.89
N ILE A 164 11.69 -6.93 -0.96
CA ILE A 164 12.28 -6.69 0.35
C ILE A 164 11.91 -7.93 1.18
N HIS A 165 12.86 -8.85 1.30
CA HIS A 165 12.74 -9.97 2.23
C HIS A 165 12.49 -9.38 3.62
N LEU A 166 11.32 -9.66 4.21
CA LEU A 166 11.13 -9.49 5.65
C LEU A 166 12.22 -10.34 6.31
N ASN A 167 13.27 -9.70 6.84
CA ASN A 167 14.08 -10.44 7.78
C ASN A 167 13.18 -10.73 9.00
N GLN A 168 13.34 -11.89 9.60
CA GLN A 168 12.53 -12.28 10.76
C GLN A 168 12.64 -11.24 11.89
N GLU A 169 13.74 -10.46 11.92
CA GLU A 169 13.96 -9.38 12.88
C GLU A 169 13.02 -8.18 12.71
N GLN A 170 12.60 -7.80 11.51
CA GLN A 170 11.67 -6.69 11.27
C GLN A 170 10.25 -7.07 11.68
N ILE A 171 9.84 -8.32 11.43
CA ILE A 171 8.60 -8.88 11.97
C ILE A 171 8.66 -8.89 13.50
N ASN A 172 9.79 -9.30 14.09
CA ASN A 172 9.98 -9.33 15.54
C ASN A 172 10.08 -7.92 16.16
N ALA A 173 10.62 -6.93 15.45
CA ALA A 173 10.75 -5.55 15.92
C ALA A 173 9.37 -4.87 16.01
N ALA A 174 8.53 -5.07 14.99
CA ALA A 174 7.14 -4.62 15.05
C ALA A 174 6.36 -5.33 16.16
N GLN A 175 6.67 -6.61 16.42
CA GLN A 175 6.11 -7.36 17.53
C GLN A 175 6.55 -6.81 18.91
N GLN A 176 7.80 -6.35 19.04
CA GLN A 176 8.30 -5.71 20.26
C GLN A 176 7.68 -4.32 20.48
N GLU A 177 7.48 -3.53 19.43
CA GLU A 177 6.89 -2.19 19.56
C GLU A 177 5.41 -2.27 19.99
N ILE A 178 4.64 -3.24 19.47
CA ILE A 178 3.26 -3.51 19.92
C ILE A 178 3.22 -3.92 21.40
N ASN A 179 4.11 -4.80 21.85
CA ASN A 179 4.19 -5.19 23.26
C ASN A 179 4.60 -4.01 24.17
N THR A 180 5.49 -3.15 23.70
CA THR A 180 5.94 -1.96 24.44
C THR A 180 4.84 -0.91 24.54
N LEU A 181 4.08 -0.69 23.46
CA LEU A 181 2.92 0.21 23.44
C LEU A 181 1.73 -0.34 24.26
N SER A 182 1.50 -1.65 24.27
CA SER A 182 0.51 -2.29 25.16
C SER A 182 0.87 -2.14 26.64
N ASN A 183 2.16 -2.20 26.99
CA ASN A 183 2.63 -1.94 28.34
C ASN A 183 2.49 -0.46 28.75
N ILE A 184 2.67 0.49 27.82
CA ILE A 184 2.44 1.92 28.07
C ILE A 184 0.94 2.21 28.25
N THR A 185 0.08 1.51 27.51
CA THR A 185 -1.39 1.67 27.64
C THR A 185 -1.92 1.08 28.96
N GLN A 186 -1.31 -0.01 29.47
CA GLN A 186 -1.62 -0.53 30.80
C GLN A 186 -1.04 0.35 31.94
N GLN A 187 0.19 0.87 31.80
CA GLN A 187 0.76 1.77 32.82
C GLN A 187 0.02 3.12 32.92
N THR A 188 -0.52 3.64 31.81
CA THR A 188 -1.29 4.90 31.85
C THR A 188 -2.67 4.73 32.49
N LYS A 189 -3.25 3.51 32.49
CA LYS A 189 -4.50 3.20 33.20
C LYS A 189 -4.31 3.07 34.72
N ILE A 190 -3.13 2.61 35.16
CA ILE A 190 -2.80 2.46 36.60
C ILE A 190 -2.44 3.82 37.24
N LYS A 191 -1.85 4.76 36.48
CA LYS A 191 -1.46 6.08 37.01
C LYS A 191 -2.61 7.10 37.15
N ARG A 192 -3.84 6.75 36.75
CA ARG A 192 -5.04 7.60 36.90
C ARG A 192 -5.96 7.14 38.04
N LEU A 193 -5.57 6.10 38.79
CA LEU A 193 -6.31 5.56 39.93
C LEU A 193 -5.54 5.70 41.26
N PHE A 194 -4.56 6.59 41.32
CA PHE A 194 -3.96 7.09 42.55
C PHE A 194 -3.91 8.61 42.52
#